data_AF-A0A514JLN4-F1
#
_entry.id   AF-A0A514JLN4-F1
#
_cell.length_a   1.000
_cell.length_b   1.000
_cell.length_c   1.000
_cell.angle_alpha   90.00
_cell.angle_beta   90.00
_cell.angle_gamma   90.00
#
_symmetry.space_group_name_H-M   'P 1'
#
loop_
_entity.id
_entity.type
_entity.pdbx_description
1 polymer ?
#
loop_
_entity_poly.entity_id
_entity_poly.type
_entity_poly.pdbx_seq_one_letter_code
_entity_poly.pdbx_strand_id
1 'polypeptide(L)'
;MPRQYDHQKVLATTVDAWGRTLWLICLDAELRPRAYGRPYPEPRTCPYDALLVIDNDGAVREQLLRDMSLRVTHFDALPNGRFVVQGYNGAGDRNAQIYGTDGRRRRSFAMGRAVEYLMADRRHHVWSAYFDEGVYSDPISAAGLVRWDSGGNHQWEYSPPKGVEYIDTVYALNVDDGVAWATYYPTFPLLEVRTDGGIRLRRTPVVAPAGMAVHGEHVTMLGGNRQSDRLHRCRLTESEAVLVEEARLTLPNGAPLKRYARPVGRGRHLYLRGTSPRQWYMTDAQAASRPAT
;
A
#
# COMPACT_ATOMS: atom_id res chain seq x y z
N MET A 1 10.51 7.09 12.28
CA MET A 1 9.76 8.24 12.82
C MET A 1 10.71 9.00 13.73
N PRO A 2 10.75 10.34 13.63
CA PRO A 2 11.58 11.16 14.50
C PRO A 2 11.22 10.97 15.98
N ARG A 3 12.23 10.92 16.85
CA ARG A 3 12.08 10.63 18.29
C ARG A 3 11.13 11.58 19.03
N GLN A 4 11.02 12.83 18.55
CA GLN A 4 10.14 13.83 19.17
C GLN A 4 8.66 13.45 19.19
N TYR A 5 8.22 12.50 18.34
CA TYR A 5 6.83 12.01 18.34
C TYR A 5 6.66 10.65 19.04
N ASP A 6 7.63 10.18 19.82
CA ASP A 6 7.56 8.86 20.47
C ASP A 6 6.41 8.70 21.47
N HIS A 7 5.80 9.79 21.93
CA HIS A 7 4.60 9.75 22.77
C HIS A 7 3.29 9.81 21.95
N GLN A 8 3.37 10.14 20.66
CA GLN A 8 2.21 10.39 19.81
C GLN A 8 1.61 9.10 19.24
N LYS A 9 0.29 9.14 19.01
CA LYS A 9 -0.46 8.04 18.41
C LYS A 9 -0.50 8.23 16.88
N VAL A 10 0.02 7.25 16.16
CA VAL A 10 0.03 7.22 14.69
C VAL A 10 -1.28 6.63 14.20
N LEU A 11 -2.10 7.43 13.52
CA LEU A 11 -3.31 6.96 12.86
C LEU A 11 -2.95 6.03 11.70
N ALA A 12 -2.10 6.49 10.79
CA ALA A 12 -1.65 5.70 9.64
C ALA A 12 -0.19 6.00 9.32
N THR A 13 0.47 5.07 8.63
CA THR A 13 1.84 5.27 8.11
C THR A 13 2.02 4.57 6.78
N THR A 14 2.87 5.12 5.91
CA THR A 14 3.23 4.55 4.61
C THR A 14 4.65 4.98 4.20
N VAL A 15 5.13 4.40 3.10
CA VAL A 15 6.25 4.93 2.31
C VAL A 15 5.72 5.34 0.95
N ASP A 16 5.95 6.59 0.55
CA ASP A 16 5.39 7.14 -0.69
C ASP A 16 6.23 6.79 -1.94
N ALA A 17 5.79 7.26 -3.11
CA ALA A 17 6.47 7.03 -4.38
C ALA A 17 7.86 7.69 -4.51
N TRP A 18 8.24 8.58 -3.59
CA TRP A 18 9.57 9.18 -3.51
C TRP A 18 10.48 8.47 -2.50
N GLY A 19 10.00 7.38 -1.86
CA GLY A 19 10.75 6.68 -0.81
C GLY A 19 10.71 7.37 0.55
N ARG A 20 9.88 8.41 0.72
CA ARG A 20 9.76 9.12 1.99
C ARG A 20 8.88 8.33 2.94
N THR A 21 9.21 8.38 4.22
CA THR A 21 8.38 7.76 5.26
C THR A 21 7.40 8.79 5.83
N LEU A 22 6.12 8.41 5.90
CA LEU A 22 5.05 9.32 6.31
C LEU A 22 4.32 8.75 7.54
N TRP A 23 3.98 9.64 8.47
CA TRP A 23 3.12 9.35 9.62
C TRP A 23 2.03 10.39 9.72
N LEU A 24 0.79 9.91 9.79
CA LEU A 24 -0.36 10.74 10.10
C LEU A 24 -0.67 10.60 11.59
N ILE A 25 -0.64 11.71 12.32
CA ILE A 25 -0.76 11.78 13.77
C ILE A 25 -1.98 12.63 14.12
N CYS A 26 -2.73 12.21 15.13
CA CYS A 26 -3.80 13.00 15.73
C CYS A 26 -3.45 13.17 17.21
N LEU A 27 -3.26 14.41 17.65
CA LEU A 27 -2.72 14.73 18.97
C LEU A 27 -3.68 14.33 20.10
N ASP A 28 -4.97 14.29 19.81
CA ASP A 28 -6.02 13.88 20.73
C ASP A 28 -6.45 12.41 20.54
N ALA A 29 -5.76 11.62 19.72
CA ALA A 29 -6.14 10.23 19.49
C ALA A 29 -5.97 9.36 20.74
N GLU A 30 -6.96 8.50 21.00
CA GLU A 30 -6.98 7.53 22.09
C GLU A 30 -6.95 6.11 21.53
N LEU A 31 -6.38 5.17 22.29
CA LEU A 31 -6.47 3.76 21.93
C LEU A 31 -7.88 3.26 22.25
N ARG A 32 -8.62 2.86 21.22
CA ARG A 32 -9.92 2.23 21.39
C ARG A 32 -9.77 0.70 21.41
N PRO A 33 -10.34 0.02 22.43
CA PRO A 33 -10.36 -1.44 22.44
C PRO A 33 -11.24 -1.95 21.28
N ARG A 34 -10.90 -3.13 20.77
CA ARG A 34 -11.69 -3.85 19.77
C ARG A 34 -12.00 -5.25 20.28
N ALA A 35 -13.13 -5.81 19.83
CA ALA A 35 -13.51 -7.19 20.14
C ALA A 35 -12.46 -8.21 19.66
N TYR A 36 -11.75 -7.89 18.57
CA TYR A 36 -10.67 -8.70 18.02
C TYR A 36 -9.47 -7.82 17.63
N GLY A 37 -8.26 -8.34 17.81
CA GLY A 37 -7.01 -7.67 17.42
C GLY A 37 -6.45 -6.71 18.48
N ARG A 38 -5.49 -5.87 18.07
CA ARG A 38 -4.88 -4.86 18.94
C ARG A 38 -5.75 -3.59 18.96
N PRO A 39 -5.75 -2.84 20.08
CA PRO A 39 -6.34 -1.51 20.11
C PRO A 39 -5.78 -0.64 18.98
N TYR A 40 -6.65 0.18 18.37
CA TYR A 40 -6.27 1.09 17.30
C TYR A 40 -6.44 2.54 17.76
N PRO A 41 -5.54 3.46 17.38
CA PRO A 41 -5.68 4.86 17.72
C PRO A 41 -6.82 5.50 16.92
N GLU A 42 -7.73 6.14 17.63
CA GLU A 42 -8.88 6.82 17.04
C GLU A 42 -9.00 8.25 17.59
N PRO A 43 -9.29 9.25 16.74
CA PRO A 43 -9.59 10.62 17.19
C PRO A 43 -10.73 10.66 18.20
N ARG A 44 -10.69 11.59 19.16
CA ARG A 44 -11.79 11.77 20.13
C ARG A 44 -13.00 12.46 19.49
N THR A 45 -12.75 13.38 18.57
CA THR A 45 -13.79 14.14 17.87
C THR A 45 -13.70 13.97 16.35
N CYS A 46 -14.80 14.26 15.66
CA CYS A 46 -14.86 14.32 14.20
C CYS A 46 -15.70 15.55 13.81
N PRO A 47 -15.19 16.47 12.97
CA PRO A 47 -13.87 16.46 12.35
C PRO A 47 -12.72 16.68 13.37
N TYR A 48 -11.49 16.43 12.94
CA TYR A 48 -10.26 16.63 13.71
C TYR A 48 -9.13 17.14 12.81
N ASP A 49 -8.13 17.78 13.42
CA ASP A 49 -6.90 18.15 12.74
C ASP A 49 -5.85 17.04 12.90
N ALA A 50 -5.09 16.76 11.84
CA ALA A 50 -4.05 15.75 11.83
C ALA A 50 -2.70 16.34 11.44
N LEU A 51 -1.64 16.01 12.19
CA LEU A 51 -0.27 16.36 11.84
C LEU A 51 0.31 15.27 10.93
N LEU A 52 0.68 15.66 9.72
CA LEU A 52 1.46 14.83 8.82
C LEU A 52 2.95 15.10 9.04
N VAL A 53 3.69 14.06 9.40
CA VAL A 53 5.15 14.07 9.53
C VAL A 53 5.74 13.30 8.36
N ILE A 54 6.64 13.94 7.63
CA ILE A 54 7.33 13.39 6.45
C ILE A 54 8.82 13.38 6.76
N ASP A 55 9.45 12.21 6.68
CA ASP A 55 10.88 12.05 6.85
C ASP A 55 11.48 11.57 5.54
N ASN A 56 12.42 12.37 5.03
CA ASN A 56 13.18 12.11 3.82
C ASN A 56 14.66 12.04 4.22
N ASP A 57 15.13 10.84 4.51
CA ASP A 57 16.52 10.57 4.92
C ASP A 57 17.03 11.49 6.06
N GLY A 58 16.18 11.69 7.08
CA GLY A 58 16.48 12.52 8.25
C GLY A 58 16.03 13.98 8.12
N ALA A 59 15.69 14.45 6.92
CA ALA A 59 15.07 15.75 6.72
C ALA A 59 13.56 15.65 7.02
N VAL A 60 13.16 16.19 8.18
CA VAL A 60 11.79 16.13 8.66
C VAL A 60 11.01 17.37 8.24
N ARG A 61 9.82 17.16 7.66
CA ARG A 61 8.85 18.21 7.37
C ARG A 61 7.50 17.86 8.00
N GLU A 62 6.88 18.87 8.60
CA GLU A 62 5.54 18.78 9.15
C GLU A 62 4.52 19.49 8.26
N GLN A 63 3.29 19.00 8.26
CA GLN A 63 2.15 19.68 7.65
C GLN A 63 0.88 19.40 8.45
N LEU A 64 0.15 20.44 8.83
CA LEU A 64 -1.15 20.29 9.48
C LEU A 64 -2.23 20.08 8.41
N LEU A 65 -2.98 18.99 8.50
CA LEU A 65 -4.17 18.70 7.70
C LEU A 65 -5.41 19.01 8.53
N ARG A 66 -6.28 19.90 8.03
CA ARG A 66 -7.40 20.45 8.79
C ARG A 66 -8.73 19.77 8.48
N ASP A 67 -9.64 19.78 9.44
CA ASP A 67 -11.03 19.35 9.27
C ASP A 67 -11.18 17.94 8.68
N MET A 68 -10.30 17.02 9.08
CA MET A 68 -10.34 15.63 8.67
C MET A 68 -11.56 14.95 9.25
N SER A 69 -12.35 14.34 8.37
CA SER A 69 -13.63 13.73 8.73
C SER A 69 -13.68 12.23 8.44
N LEU A 70 -12.51 11.60 8.31
CA LEU A 70 -12.35 10.17 8.09
C LEU A 70 -11.56 9.54 9.24
N ARG A 71 -11.96 8.35 9.68
CA ARG A 71 -11.12 7.45 10.45
C ARG A 71 -10.13 6.80 9.48
N VAL A 72 -8.95 7.41 9.34
CA VAL A 72 -7.98 7.05 8.31
C VAL A 72 -7.46 5.63 8.50
N THR A 73 -7.45 4.89 7.40
CA THR A 73 -6.83 3.56 7.27
C THR A 73 -5.65 3.58 6.31
N HIS A 74 -5.76 4.35 5.23
CA HIS A 74 -4.71 4.47 4.22
C HIS A 74 -4.53 5.92 3.81
N PHE A 75 -3.31 6.25 3.38
CA PHE A 75 -3.04 7.54 2.74
C PHE A 75 -1.75 7.44 1.94
N ASP A 76 -1.58 8.38 1.01
CA ASP A 76 -0.35 8.50 0.24
C ASP A 76 -0.10 9.95 -0.21
N ALA A 77 1.16 10.24 -0.57
CA ALA A 77 1.54 11.51 -1.15
C ALA A 77 1.18 11.56 -2.64
N LEU A 78 0.65 12.70 -3.06
CA LEU A 78 0.41 13.04 -4.45
C LEU A 78 1.47 14.06 -4.91
N PRO A 79 1.67 14.22 -6.23
CA PRO A 79 2.57 15.26 -6.73
C PRO A 79 2.14 16.66 -6.27
N ASN A 80 3.10 17.57 -6.25
CA ASN A 80 2.95 18.96 -5.81
C ASN A 80 2.55 19.10 -4.33
N GLY A 81 2.99 18.18 -3.47
CA GLY A 81 2.78 18.27 -2.01
C GLY A 81 1.33 18.12 -1.56
N ARG A 82 0.50 17.47 -2.38
CA ARG A 82 -0.87 17.09 -2.03
C ARG A 82 -0.88 15.69 -1.41
N PHE A 83 -2.02 15.30 -0.83
CA PHE A 83 -2.18 13.97 -0.23
C PHE A 83 -3.56 13.41 -0.53
N VAL A 84 -3.65 12.10 -0.69
CA VAL A 84 -4.90 11.36 -0.70
C VAL A 84 -5.00 10.57 0.60
N VAL A 85 -6.15 10.64 1.26
CA VAL A 85 -6.45 9.86 2.47
C VAL A 85 -7.71 9.04 2.21
N GLN A 86 -7.74 7.83 2.75
CA GLN A 86 -8.88 6.91 2.69
C GLN A 86 -9.15 6.37 4.09
N GLY A 87 -10.42 6.22 4.42
CA GLY A 87 -10.84 5.79 5.73
C GLY A 87 -12.35 5.76 5.87
N TYR A 88 -12.82 5.32 7.03
CA TYR A 88 -14.26 5.20 7.28
C TYR A 88 -14.83 6.53 7.75
N ASN A 89 -16.03 6.86 7.29
CA ASN A 89 -16.86 7.86 7.95
C ASN A 89 -18.14 7.14 8.45
N GLY A 90 -18.74 7.61 9.54
CA GLY A 90 -19.90 6.94 10.13
C GLY A 90 -21.24 7.18 9.41
N ALA A 91 -21.27 7.93 8.29
CA ALA A 91 -22.51 8.53 7.78
C ALA A 91 -22.63 8.62 6.24
N GLY A 92 -21.72 8.06 5.44
CA GLY A 92 -21.83 8.11 3.98
C GLY A 92 -20.70 7.43 3.19
N ASP A 93 -20.90 7.35 1.87
CA ASP A 93 -20.04 6.55 0.98
C ASP A 93 -18.75 7.25 0.54
N ARG A 94 -18.58 8.54 0.90
CA ARG A 94 -17.38 9.33 0.58
C ARG A 94 -16.24 9.03 1.55
N ASN A 95 -15.56 7.92 1.29
CA ASN A 95 -14.51 7.37 2.15
C ASN A 95 -13.08 7.75 1.72
N ALA A 96 -12.92 8.69 0.77
CA ALA A 96 -11.63 9.26 0.39
C ALA A 96 -11.66 10.79 0.33
N GLN A 97 -10.52 11.43 0.65
CA GLN A 97 -10.33 12.87 0.62
C GLN A 97 -8.97 13.25 0.02
N ILE A 98 -8.92 14.39 -0.67
CA ILE A 98 -7.68 14.99 -1.19
C ILE A 98 -7.39 16.27 -0.44
N TYR A 99 -6.14 16.43 -0.01
CA TYR A 99 -5.62 17.57 0.72
C TYR A 99 -4.63 18.37 -0.11
N GLY A 100 -4.72 19.70 0.00
CA GLY A 100 -3.79 20.64 -0.60
C GLY A 100 -2.50 20.82 0.21
N THR A 101 -1.54 21.54 -0.37
CA THR A 101 -0.29 21.95 0.31
C THR A 101 -0.52 22.88 1.50
N ASP A 102 -1.64 23.59 1.52
CA ASP A 102 -2.08 24.45 2.63
C ASP A 102 -2.79 23.67 3.74
N GLY A 103 -2.84 22.34 3.64
CA GLY A 103 -3.49 21.50 4.64
C GLY A 103 -5.01 21.49 4.57
N ARG A 104 -5.63 22.14 3.59
CA ARG A 104 -7.10 22.15 3.44
C ARG A 104 -7.58 21.05 2.53
N ARG A 105 -8.74 20.47 2.86
CA ARG A 105 -9.43 19.50 2.01
C ARG A 105 -9.88 20.17 0.71
N ARG A 106 -9.54 19.56 -0.43
CA ARG A 106 -9.91 20.00 -1.78
C ARG A 106 -11.07 19.20 -2.36
N ARG A 107 -11.15 17.90 -2.03
CA ARG A 107 -12.20 17.00 -2.52
C ARG A 107 -12.51 15.93 -1.51
N SER A 108 -13.77 15.47 -1.50
CA SER A 108 -14.19 14.19 -0.93
C SER A 108 -14.89 13.37 -2.02
N PHE A 109 -14.62 12.08 -2.10
CA PHE A 109 -15.17 11.18 -3.12
C PHE A 109 -15.29 9.75 -2.58
N ALA A 110 -16.05 8.91 -3.29
CA ALA A 110 -16.15 7.49 -2.99
C ALA A 110 -15.02 6.72 -3.69
N MET A 111 -14.33 5.86 -2.95
CA MET A 111 -13.26 4.98 -3.44
C MET A 111 -13.66 3.51 -3.24
N GLY A 112 -14.94 3.21 -3.02
CA GLY A 112 -15.44 1.84 -2.82
C GLY A 112 -15.16 1.27 -1.43
N ARG A 113 -15.68 0.08 -1.14
CA ARG A 113 -15.55 -0.61 0.16
C ARG A 113 -14.36 -1.59 0.18
N ALA A 114 -13.92 -1.98 1.38
CA ALA A 114 -12.86 -2.97 1.55
C ALA A 114 -11.55 -2.65 0.81
N VAL A 115 -11.11 -1.39 0.86
CA VAL A 115 -9.82 -0.96 0.30
C VAL A 115 -8.70 -1.64 1.07
N GLU A 116 -7.94 -2.50 0.39
CA GLU A 116 -6.76 -3.17 0.94
C GLU A 116 -5.49 -2.38 0.68
N TYR A 117 -5.40 -1.72 -0.49
CA TYR A 117 -4.26 -0.88 -0.87
C TYR A 117 -4.72 0.46 -1.42
N LEU A 118 -3.97 1.51 -1.10
CA LEU A 118 -4.04 2.85 -1.71
C LEU A 118 -2.62 3.32 -1.97
N MET A 119 -2.26 3.49 -3.24
CA MET A 119 -0.90 3.85 -3.65
C MET A 119 -0.93 4.84 -4.81
N ALA A 120 -0.28 5.98 -4.67
CA ALA A 120 -0.06 6.96 -5.71
C ALA A 120 1.31 6.80 -6.35
N ASP A 121 1.44 7.24 -7.60
CA ASP A 121 2.73 7.37 -8.29
C ASP A 121 3.12 8.85 -8.45
N ARG A 122 4.31 9.11 -9.03
CA ARG A 122 4.80 10.49 -9.22
C ARG A 122 4.16 11.16 -10.44
N ARG A 123 3.36 10.45 -11.23
CA ARG A 123 2.75 10.86 -12.49
C ARG A 123 1.25 11.12 -12.37
N HIS A 124 0.80 11.49 -11.18
CA HIS A 124 -0.59 11.84 -10.89
C HIS A 124 -1.59 10.69 -11.02
N HIS A 125 -1.14 9.44 -10.97
CA HIS A 125 -2.02 8.29 -10.85
C HIS A 125 -2.17 7.85 -9.40
N VAL A 126 -3.36 7.39 -9.05
CA VAL A 126 -3.67 6.77 -7.76
C VAL A 126 -4.29 5.42 -8.02
N TRP A 127 -3.84 4.39 -7.33
CA TRP A 127 -4.32 3.02 -7.45
C TRP A 127 -4.98 2.61 -6.15
N SER A 128 -6.18 2.03 -6.25
CA SER A 128 -6.84 1.34 -5.15
C SER A 128 -7.03 -0.13 -5.51
N ALA A 129 -6.77 -1.00 -4.55
CA ALA A 129 -7.03 -2.43 -4.67
C ALA A 129 -7.85 -2.93 -3.50
N TYR A 130 -8.65 -3.96 -3.73
CA TYR A 130 -9.72 -4.38 -2.84
C TYR A 130 -9.59 -5.84 -2.41
N PHE A 131 -10.25 -6.18 -1.30
CA PHE A 131 -10.49 -7.55 -0.88
C PHE A 131 -11.97 -7.95 -1.05
N ASP A 132 -12.24 -9.26 -0.91
CA ASP A 132 -13.50 -9.92 -1.24
C ASP A 132 -14.76 -9.18 -0.79
N GLU A 133 -14.82 -8.74 0.47
CA GLU A 133 -16.00 -8.04 1.01
C GLU A 133 -16.40 -6.83 0.15
N GLY A 134 -15.44 -6.10 -0.42
CA GLY A 134 -15.71 -4.98 -1.31
C GLY A 134 -16.08 -5.44 -2.70
N VAL A 135 -15.30 -6.37 -3.26
CA VAL A 135 -15.54 -6.91 -4.60
C VAL A 135 -16.97 -7.45 -4.75
N TYR A 136 -17.48 -8.12 -3.73
CA TYR A 136 -18.84 -8.69 -3.75
C TYR A 136 -19.96 -7.73 -3.37
N SER A 137 -19.67 -6.53 -2.83
CA SER A 137 -20.70 -5.66 -2.27
C SER A 137 -20.71 -4.20 -2.76
N ASP A 138 -19.69 -3.76 -3.48
CA ASP A 138 -19.55 -2.36 -3.89
C ASP A 138 -19.19 -2.24 -5.39
N PRO A 139 -19.94 -1.45 -6.19
CA PRO A 139 -19.71 -1.33 -7.62
C PRO A 139 -18.34 -0.78 -8.01
N ILE A 140 -17.72 0.09 -7.19
CA ILE A 140 -16.37 0.59 -7.45
C ILE A 140 -15.36 -0.51 -7.15
N SER A 141 -15.55 -1.20 -6.03
CA SER A 141 -14.65 -2.28 -5.61
C SER A 141 -14.76 -3.55 -6.44
N ALA A 142 -15.86 -3.76 -7.17
CA ALA A 142 -16.15 -4.97 -7.96
C ALA A 142 -15.06 -5.31 -8.99
N ALA A 143 -14.33 -4.30 -9.49
CA ALA A 143 -13.20 -4.53 -10.38
C ALA A 143 -11.95 -5.09 -9.68
N GLY A 144 -11.86 -5.00 -8.35
CA GLY A 144 -10.74 -5.46 -7.52
C GLY A 144 -9.46 -4.62 -7.62
N LEU A 145 -9.22 -3.93 -8.75
CA LEU A 145 -8.15 -2.96 -8.95
C LEU A 145 -8.66 -1.78 -9.80
N VAL A 146 -8.49 -0.57 -9.29
CA VAL A 146 -8.97 0.66 -9.90
C VAL A 146 -7.87 1.72 -9.93
N ARG A 147 -7.83 2.49 -11.02
CA ARG A 147 -6.95 3.65 -11.18
C ARG A 147 -7.78 4.93 -11.25
N TRP A 148 -7.30 5.92 -10.51
CA TRP A 148 -7.80 7.27 -10.43
C TRP A 148 -6.73 8.26 -10.90
N ASP A 149 -7.14 9.49 -11.21
CA ASP A 149 -6.21 10.61 -11.23
C ASP A 149 -5.98 11.19 -9.83
N SER A 150 -4.95 12.04 -9.71
CA SER A 150 -4.65 12.78 -8.47
C SER A 150 -5.69 13.84 -8.08
N GLY A 151 -6.74 14.00 -8.89
CA GLY A 151 -7.92 14.77 -8.58
C GLY A 151 -9.01 13.92 -7.92
N GLY A 152 -8.93 12.59 -7.95
CA GLY A 152 -9.93 11.65 -7.43
C GLY A 152 -10.98 11.25 -8.48
N ASN A 153 -10.72 11.46 -9.77
CA ASN A 153 -11.59 10.98 -10.84
C ASN A 153 -11.22 9.56 -11.23
N HIS A 154 -12.22 8.72 -11.43
CA HIS A 154 -12.07 7.38 -11.97
C HIS A 154 -11.50 7.46 -13.39
N GLN A 155 -10.46 6.67 -13.69
CA GLN A 155 -9.77 6.69 -15.00
C GLN A 155 -9.74 5.30 -15.66
N TRP A 156 -9.71 4.24 -14.87
CA TRP A 156 -9.66 2.86 -15.38
C TRP A 156 -10.01 1.88 -14.26
N GLU A 157 -10.61 0.76 -14.62
CA GLU A 157 -10.89 -0.37 -13.73
C GLU A 157 -10.50 -1.68 -14.43
N TYR A 158 -10.08 -2.66 -13.64
CA TYR A 158 -9.71 -3.96 -14.20
C TYR A 158 -10.93 -4.70 -14.75
N SER A 159 -10.79 -5.17 -15.99
CA SER A 159 -11.72 -6.10 -16.61
C SER A 159 -10.96 -7.36 -17.02
N PRO A 160 -11.31 -8.54 -16.47
CA PRO A 160 -10.56 -9.75 -16.75
C PRO A 160 -10.71 -10.16 -18.23
N PRO A 161 -9.62 -10.55 -18.91
CA PRO A 161 -9.71 -11.14 -20.23
C PRO A 161 -10.58 -12.39 -20.25
N LYS A 162 -11.14 -12.74 -21.41
CA LYS A 162 -11.95 -13.97 -21.56
C LYS A 162 -11.16 -15.20 -21.10
N GLY A 163 -11.76 -15.97 -20.19
CA GLY A 163 -11.15 -17.19 -19.63
C GLY A 163 -10.16 -16.94 -18.51
N VAL A 164 -10.03 -15.69 -18.04
CA VAL A 164 -9.28 -15.32 -16.85
C VAL A 164 -10.27 -15.02 -15.73
N GLU A 165 -9.98 -15.51 -14.53
CA GLU A 165 -10.77 -15.22 -13.33
C GLU A 165 -10.70 -13.73 -12.96
N TYR A 166 -11.82 -13.20 -12.45
CA TYR A 166 -11.88 -11.86 -11.88
C TYR A 166 -11.02 -11.76 -10.62
N ILE A 167 -10.75 -10.52 -10.18
CA ILE A 167 -10.07 -10.28 -8.91
C ILE A 167 -11.09 -10.43 -7.79
N ASP A 168 -10.92 -11.43 -6.93
CA ASP A 168 -11.66 -11.53 -5.67
C ASP A 168 -10.93 -10.74 -4.58
N THR A 169 -9.63 -10.98 -4.41
CA THR A 169 -8.82 -10.30 -3.39
C THR A 169 -7.41 -10.03 -3.91
N VAL A 170 -6.94 -8.79 -3.81
CA VAL A 170 -5.54 -8.45 -4.09
C VAL A 170 -4.68 -8.76 -2.87
N TYR A 171 -3.69 -9.64 -3.06
CA TYR A 171 -2.80 -10.13 -2.00
C TYR A 171 -1.52 -9.30 -1.87
N ALA A 172 -1.02 -8.79 -2.99
CA ALA A 172 0.15 -7.91 -3.02
C ALA A 172 0.00 -6.89 -4.14
N LEU A 173 0.40 -5.65 -3.84
CA LEU A 173 0.44 -4.54 -4.80
C LEU A 173 1.82 -3.89 -4.79
N ASN A 174 2.31 -3.53 -5.97
CA ASN A 174 3.45 -2.66 -6.17
C ASN A 174 3.10 -1.59 -7.21
N VAL A 175 3.48 -0.34 -6.93
CA VAL A 175 3.26 0.79 -7.85
C VAL A 175 4.59 1.50 -8.10
N ASP A 176 4.89 1.74 -9.37
CA ASP A 176 5.91 2.67 -9.85
C ASP A 176 5.30 3.58 -10.92
N ASP A 177 6.07 4.54 -11.40
CA ASP A 177 5.64 5.51 -12.39
C ASP A 177 5.14 4.83 -13.67
N GLY A 178 3.84 4.93 -13.92
CA GLY A 178 3.23 4.40 -15.13
C GLY A 178 2.90 2.90 -15.11
N VAL A 179 3.12 2.20 -14.00
CA VAL A 179 2.83 0.76 -13.90
C VAL A 179 2.43 0.33 -12.48
N ALA A 180 1.39 -0.50 -12.40
CA ALA A 180 1.03 -1.23 -11.20
C ALA A 180 1.20 -2.74 -11.43
N TRP A 181 1.65 -3.44 -10.39
CA TRP A 181 1.76 -4.89 -10.36
C TRP A 181 0.91 -5.45 -9.23
N ALA A 182 0.11 -6.47 -9.50
CA ALA A 182 -0.75 -7.09 -8.52
C ALA A 182 -0.67 -8.61 -8.59
N THR A 183 -0.83 -9.27 -7.44
CA THR A 183 -1.16 -10.70 -7.38
C THR A 183 -2.49 -10.87 -6.67
N TYR A 184 -3.38 -11.69 -7.21
CA TYR A 184 -4.75 -11.77 -6.71
C TYR A 184 -5.34 -13.18 -6.70
N TYR A 185 -6.21 -13.47 -5.72
CA TYR A 185 -7.02 -14.69 -5.67
C TYR A 185 -8.15 -14.61 -6.74
N PRO A 186 -8.53 -15.71 -7.43
CA PRO A 186 -8.36 -17.12 -7.05
C PRO A 186 -7.11 -17.84 -7.54
N THR A 187 -6.47 -17.39 -8.62
CA THR A 187 -5.40 -18.16 -9.27
C THR A 187 -4.00 -17.63 -9.00
N PHE A 188 -3.90 -16.52 -8.25
CA PHE A 188 -2.64 -15.84 -7.90
C PHE A 188 -1.76 -15.51 -9.10
N PRO A 189 -2.26 -15.01 -10.25
CA PRO A 189 -1.37 -14.60 -11.33
C PRO A 189 -0.62 -13.32 -10.95
N LEU A 190 0.47 -13.04 -11.64
CA LEU A 190 1.12 -11.72 -11.63
C LEU A 190 0.53 -10.87 -12.76
N LEU A 191 -0.26 -9.88 -12.37
CA LEU A 191 -0.83 -8.87 -13.25
C LEU A 191 0.11 -7.66 -13.34
N GLU A 192 0.47 -7.27 -14.56
CA GLU A 192 1.10 -6.00 -14.91
C GLU A 192 0.04 -5.11 -15.55
N VAL A 193 -0.15 -3.89 -15.03
CA VAL A 193 -1.07 -2.87 -15.59
C VAL A 193 -0.29 -1.60 -15.88
N ARG A 194 -0.19 -1.25 -17.14
CA ARG A 194 0.39 0.03 -17.60
C ARG A 194 -0.66 1.12 -17.66
N THR A 195 -0.22 2.36 -17.46
CA THR A 195 -1.11 3.53 -17.47
C THR A 195 -1.67 3.89 -18.85
N ASP A 196 -1.11 3.31 -19.92
CA ASP A 196 -1.65 3.38 -21.29
C ASP A 196 -2.79 2.37 -21.55
N GLY A 197 -3.14 1.55 -20.54
CA GLY A 197 -4.18 0.52 -20.62
C GLY A 197 -3.65 -0.87 -20.97
N GLY A 198 -2.35 -1.01 -21.26
CA GLY A 198 -1.75 -2.32 -21.51
C GLY A 198 -1.78 -3.20 -20.26
N ILE A 199 -2.30 -4.42 -20.40
CA ILE A 199 -2.26 -5.43 -19.33
C ILE A 199 -1.47 -6.65 -19.78
N ARG A 200 -0.78 -7.29 -18.82
CA ARG A 200 -0.13 -8.59 -19.04
C ARG A 200 -0.26 -9.46 -17.81
N LEU A 201 -0.71 -10.69 -18.01
CA LEU A 201 -0.83 -11.70 -16.97
C LEU A 201 0.28 -12.74 -17.12
N ARG A 202 0.90 -13.09 -16.00
CA ARG A 202 1.91 -14.13 -15.92
C ARG A 202 1.54 -15.12 -14.84
N ARG A 203 1.78 -16.41 -15.09
CA ARG A 203 1.74 -17.43 -14.01
C ARG A 203 2.86 -17.15 -13.03
N THR A 204 2.64 -17.40 -11.74
CA THR A 204 3.69 -17.32 -10.71
C THR A 204 3.67 -18.57 -9.84
N PRO A 205 4.83 -19.07 -9.39
CA PRO A 205 4.90 -20.19 -8.45
C PRO A 205 4.53 -19.80 -7.01
N VAL A 206 4.38 -18.49 -6.73
CA VAL A 206 4.15 -17.99 -5.38
C VAL A 206 2.65 -17.74 -5.16
N VAL A 207 2.05 -18.58 -4.32
CA VAL A 207 0.64 -18.50 -3.93
C VAL A 207 0.50 -17.56 -2.73
N ALA A 208 -0.38 -16.56 -2.84
CA ALA A 208 -0.69 -15.59 -1.78
C ALA A 208 0.55 -14.85 -1.19
N PRO A 209 1.40 -14.20 -2.01
CA PRO A 209 2.46 -13.35 -1.47
C PRO A 209 1.86 -12.15 -0.73
N ALA A 210 2.56 -11.67 0.29
CA ALA A 210 2.14 -10.51 1.08
C ALA A 210 2.65 -9.18 0.51
N GLY A 211 3.67 -9.20 -0.34
CA GLY A 211 4.22 -8.00 -0.99
C GLY A 211 5.17 -8.35 -2.13
N MET A 212 5.52 -7.35 -2.94
CA MET A 212 6.46 -7.55 -4.03
C MET A 212 7.26 -6.29 -4.40
N ALA A 213 8.43 -6.50 -4.99
CA ALA A 213 9.25 -5.48 -5.64
C ALA A 213 9.62 -5.92 -7.05
N VAL A 214 9.60 -5.00 -8.01
CA VAL A 214 9.86 -5.28 -9.42
C VAL A 214 11.01 -4.40 -9.91
N HIS A 215 12.01 -5.00 -10.56
CA HIS A 215 13.14 -4.28 -11.13
C HIS A 215 13.64 -4.96 -12.41
N GLY A 216 13.52 -4.25 -13.54
CA GLY A 216 13.82 -4.81 -14.86
C GLY A 216 13.00 -6.07 -15.11
N GLU A 217 13.66 -7.15 -15.50
CA GLU A 217 13.04 -8.45 -15.76
C GLU A 217 12.89 -9.33 -14.51
N HIS A 218 12.94 -8.75 -13.30
CA HIS A 218 12.85 -9.53 -12.06
C HIS A 218 11.74 -9.00 -11.15
N VAL A 219 11.08 -9.94 -10.46
CA VAL A 219 10.17 -9.68 -9.36
C VAL A 219 10.67 -10.43 -8.13
N THR A 220 10.71 -9.76 -6.98
CA THR A 220 10.91 -10.38 -5.67
C THR A 220 9.60 -10.35 -4.93
N MET A 221 9.07 -11.52 -4.57
CA MET A 221 7.83 -11.65 -3.80
C MET A 221 8.16 -12.06 -2.37
N LEU A 222 7.55 -11.39 -1.39
CA LEU A 222 7.65 -11.72 0.02
C LEU A 222 6.41 -12.49 0.46
N GLY A 223 6.61 -13.57 1.21
CA GLY A 223 5.54 -14.34 1.81
C GLY A 223 5.22 -15.59 1.00
N GLY A 224 3.95 -15.97 0.98
CA GLY A 224 3.44 -17.10 0.22
C GLY A 224 3.38 -18.41 0.99
N ASN A 225 2.39 -19.25 0.69
CA ASN A 225 2.19 -20.57 1.31
C ASN A 225 2.24 -20.57 2.86
N ARG A 226 1.64 -19.55 3.50
CA ARG A 226 1.65 -19.34 4.96
C ARG A 226 3.04 -19.13 5.59
N GLN A 227 4.05 -18.81 4.79
CA GLN A 227 5.40 -18.48 5.26
C GLN A 227 5.62 -16.98 5.13
N SER A 228 5.65 -16.24 6.23
CA SER A 228 5.70 -14.76 6.19
C SER A 228 7.06 -14.17 5.86
N ASP A 229 8.14 -14.96 5.92
CA ASP A 229 9.53 -14.52 5.85
C ASP A 229 10.28 -15.02 4.61
N ARG A 230 9.60 -15.66 3.65
CA ARG A 230 10.22 -16.14 2.42
C ARG A 230 10.29 -15.06 1.36
N LEU A 231 11.45 -14.93 0.74
CA LEU A 231 11.64 -14.14 -0.48
C LEU A 231 11.79 -15.11 -1.65
N HIS A 232 11.02 -14.86 -2.70
CA HIS A 232 11.08 -15.58 -3.96
C HIS A 232 11.51 -14.59 -5.03
N ARG A 233 12.71 -14.74 -5.57
CA ARG A 233 13.18 -13.95 -6.71
C ARG A 233 12.88 -14.71 -7.99
N CYS A 234 12.06 -14.11 -8.84
CA CYS A 234 11.63 -14.69 -10.10
C CYS A 234 12.10 -13.82 -11.27
N ARG A 235 12.46 -14.46 -12.38
CA ARG A 235 12.69 -13.81 -13.67
C ARG A 235 11.39 -13.80 -14.47
N LEU A 236 11.02 -12.65 -15.00
CA LEU A 236 9.84 -12.44 -15.82
C LEU A 236 10.10 -12.90 -17.24
N THR A 237 9.19 -13.69 -17.78
CA THR A 237 9.10 -14.05 -19.20
C THR A 237 7.86 -13.38 -19.81
N GLU A 238 7.45 -13.79 -21.00
CA GLU A 238 6.20 -13.32 -21.58
C GLU A 238 4.97 -13.80 -20.80
N SER A 239 4.96 -15.06 -20.35
CA SER A 239 3.77 -15.75 -19.81
C SER A 239 3.90 -16.21 -18.35
N GLU A 240 5.09 -16.10 -17.76
CA GLU A 240 5.34 -16.58 -16.40
C GLU A 240 6.46 -15.82 -15.67
N ALA A 241 6.42 -15.85 -14.34
CA ALA A 241 7.50 -15.50 -13.45
C ALA A 241 8.20 -16.80 -13.02
N VAL A 242 9.39 -17.07 -13.54
CA VAL A 242 10.16 -18.29 -13.28
C VAL A 242 10.99 -18.09 -12.03
N LEU A 243 10.84 -18.96 -11.02
CA LEU A 243 11.64 -18.91 -9.79
C LEU A 243 13.13 -19.10 -10.12
N VAL A 244 13.95 -18.18 -9.65
CA VAL A 244 15.41 -18.22 -9.80
C VAL A 244 16.06 -18.54 -8.46
N GLU A 245 15.53 -17.97 -7.37
CA GLU A 245 16.16 -18.06 -6.06
C GLU A 245 15.13 -17.89 -4.93
N GLU A 246 15.38 -18.57 -3.82
CA GLU A 246 14.65 -18.40 -2.57
C GLU A 246 15.60 -18.00 -1.44
N ALA A 247 15.14 -17.07 -0.60
CA ALA A 247 15.86 -16.65 0.59
C ALA A 247 14.90 -16.52 1.79
N ARG A 248 15.47 -16.47 2.99
CA ARG A 248 14.73 -16.08 4.19
C ARG A 248 15.08 -14.65 4.54
N LEU A 249 14.08 -13.81 4.66
CA LEU A 249 14.20 -12.44 5.13
C LEU A 249 14.40 -12.43 6.66
N THR A 250 15.42 -11.71 7.10
CA THR A 250 15.69 -11.45 8.51
C THR A 250 15.69 -9.95 8.79
N LEU A 251 15.43 -9.58 10.04
CA LEU A 251 15.67 -8.22 10.53
C LEU A 251 17.18 -7.94 10.57
N PRO A 252 17.62 -6.67 10.62
CA PRO A 252 19.06 -6.33 10.64
C PRO A 252 19.85 -6.97 11.79
N ASN A 253 19.18 -7.35 12.88
CA ASN A 253 19.78 -8.07 14.01
C ASN A 253 19.79 -9.60 13.82
N GLY A 254 19.47 -10.10 12.62
CA GLY A 254 19.40 -11.52 12.28
C GLY A 254 18.11 -12.23 12.73
N ALA A 255 17.22 -11.55 13.47
CA ALA A 255 15.99 -12.18 13.95
C ALA A 255 15.01 -12.47 12.78
N PRO A 256 14.27 -13.59 12.82
CA PRO A 256 13.29 -13.91 11.79
C PRO A 256 12.09 -12.96 11.84
N LEU A 257 11.44 -12.77 10.68
CA LEU A 257 10.18 -12.04 10.60
C LEU A 257 9.03 -12.89 11.16
N LYS A 258 8.65 -12.69 12.42
CA LYS A 258 7.70 -13.55 13.14
C LYS A 258 6.22 -13.42 12.70
N ARG A 259 5.87 -12.43 11.88
CA ARG A 259 4.50 -12.16 11.40
C ARG A 259 4.54 -11.51 10.03
N TYR A 260 3.44 -11.58 9.29
CA TYR A 260 3.24 -10.74 8.13
C TYR A 260 3.41 -9.27 8.51
N ALA A 261 4.51 -8.66 8.05
CA ALA A 261 4.54 -7.22 7.88
C ALA A 261 3.44 -6.85 6.88
N ARG A 262 2.94 -5.62 6.92
CA ARG A 262 2.20 -5.05 5.79
C ARG A 262 3.23 -4.35 4.92
N PRO A 263 3.83 -5.03 3.93
CA PRO A 263 4.83 -4.42 3.09
C PRO A 263 4.21 -3.36 2.17
N VAL A 264 5.06 -2.46 1.68
CA VAL A 264 4.71 -1.48 0.65
C VAL A 264 5.69 -1.66 -0.50
N GLY A 265 5.20 -2.06 -1.68
CA GLY A 265 6.01 -2.23 -2.88
C GLY A 265 6.10 -0.94 -3.71
N ARG A 266 7.30 -0.39 -3.89
CA ARG A 266 7.53 0.81 -4.73
C ARG A 266 8.61 0.53 -5.77
N GLY A 267 8.19 0.16 -6.97
CA GLY A 267 9.12 -0.27 -8.02
C GLY A 267 10.08 -1.33 -7.49
N ARG A 268 11.38 -1.02 -7.53
CA ARG A 268 12.46 -1.93 -7.10
C ARG A 268 12.54 -2.19 -5.59
N HIS A 269 11.84 -1.39 -4.78
CA HIS A 269 11.97 -1.41 -3.33
C HIS A 269 10.77 -2.10 -2.67
N LEU A 270 11.05 -2.90 -1.64
CA LEU A 270 10.06 -3.44 -0.73
C LEU A 270 10.29 -2.86 0.67
N TYR A 271 9.34 -2.07 1.14
CA TYR A 271 9.38 -1.47 2.47
C TYR A 271 8.58 -2.31 3.45
N LEU A 272 9.13 -2.51 4.65
CA LEU A 272 8.56 -3.37 5.68
C LEU A 272 8.36 -2.58 6.95
N ARG A 273 7.12 -2.55 7.42
CA ARG A 273 6.81 -1.95 8.71
C ARG A 273 7.32 -2.86 9.83
N GLY A 274 8.06 -2.27 10.76
CA GLY A 274 8.51 -2.93 11.97
C GLY A 274 7.36 -3.30 12.91
N THR A 275 7.70 -3.87 14.07
CA THR A 275 6.72 -4.19 15.13
C THR A 275 6.02 -2.94 15.68
N SER A 276 6.66 -1.79 15.54
CA SER A 276 6.10 -0.46 15.78
C SER A 276 5.74 0.21 14.46
N PRO A 277 4.60 0.93 14.35
CA PRO A 277 4.25 1.71 13.16
C PRO A 277 5.22 2.87 12.87
N ARG A 278 6.26 3.03 13.69
CA ARG A 278 7.24 4.10 13.63
C ARG A 278 8.50 3.72 12.88
N GLN A 279 8.69 2.43 12.61
CA GLN A 279 9.90 1.88 12.03
C GLN A 279 9.59 1.26 10.67
N TRP A 280 10.45 1.59 9.71
CA TRP A 280 10.43 1.02 8.37
C TRP A 280 11.81 0.44 8.07
N TYR A 281 11.82 -0.73 7.43
CA TYR A 281 13.00 -1.37 6.86
C TYR A 281 12.82 -1.41 5.35
N MET A 282 13.92 -1.46 4.60
CA MET A 282 13.90 -1.53 3.15
C MET A 282 14.75 -2.72 2.70
N THR A 283 14.27 -3.43 1.68
CA THR A 283 15.05 -4.39 0.91
C THR A 283 14.81 -4.16 -0.58
N ASP A 284 15.82 -4.43 -1.39
CA ASP A 284 15.77 -4.27 -2.84
C ASP A 284 15.44 -5.59 -3.53
N ALA A 285 14.83 -5.51 -4.71
CA ALA A 285 14.59 -6.65 -5.59
C ALA A 285 15.89 -7.41 -5.99
N GLN A 286 17.07 -6.85 -5.70
CA GLN A 286 18.39 -7.47 -5.95
C GLN A 286 19.06 -8.05 -4.69
N ALA A 287 18.53 -7.79 -3.48
CA ALA A 287 19.22 -8.05 -2.22
C ALA A 287 19.43 -9.55 -1.89
N ALA A 288 18.86 -10.48 -2.67
CA ALA A 288 19.16 -11.91 -2.53
C ALA A 288 20.60 -12.29 -2.97
N SER A 289 21.33 -11.40 -3.65
CA SER A 289 22.62 -11.72 -4.28
C SER A 289 23.89 -11.52 -3.43
N ARG A 290 23.86 -11.79 -2.12
CA ARG A 290 25.10 -11.87 -1.33
C ARG A 290 25.26 -13.24 -0.65
N PRO A 291 26.12 -14.14 -1.17
CA PRO A 291 26.59 -15.26 -0.36
C PRO A 291 27.37 -14.71 0.83
N ALA A 292 27.17 -15.31 2.01
CA ALA A 292 28.05 -15.08 3.13
C ALA A 292 29.46 -15.56 2.77
N THR A 293 30.43 -14.66 2.75
CA THR A 293 31.85 -14.99 2.88
C THR A 293 32.18 -15.23 4.33
#